data_AF-A0A527ZBD4-F1
#
_entry.id   AF-A0A527ZBD4-F1
#
_cell.length_a   1.000
_cell.length_b   1.000
_cell.length_c   1.000
_cell.angle_alpha   90.00
_cell.angle_beta   90.00
_cell.angle_gamma   90.00
#
_symmetry.space_group_name_H-M   'P 1'
#
loop_
_entity.id
_entity.type
_entity.pdbx_description
1 polymer ?
#
loop_
_entity_poly.entity_id
_entity_poly.type
_entity_poly.pdbx_seq_one_letter_code
_entity_poly.pdbx_strand_id
1 'polypeptide(L)'
;RNDRPAFWYALAAAVLYAVSLAMWFALVKPANDILATWVPGPIPENFEAIRLRWETGHMIVAGFKAVGFVSLIAALLFIERG
;
A
#
# COMPACT_ATOMS: atom_id res chain seq x y z
N ARG A 1 -28.20 -14.21 -10.36
CA ARG A 1 -26.95 -13.76 -9.72
C ARG A 1 -26.38 -12.63 -10.55
N ASN A 2 -26.80 -11.39 -10.28
CA ASN A 2 -26.40 -10.21 -11.05
C ASN A 2 -25.15 -9.53 -10.47
N ASP A 3 -24.58 -10.03 -9.37
CA ASP A 3 -23.42 -9.44 -8.68
C ASP A 3 -22.07 -9.66 -9.40
N ARG A 4 -22.09 -10.05 -10.68
CA ARG A 4 -20.87 -10.30 -11.46
C ARG A 4 -19.95 -9.07 -11.48
N PRO A 5 -20.45 -7.82 -11.65
CA PRO A 5 -19.60 -6.63 -11.56
C PRO A 5 -19.03 -6.43 -10.15
N ALA A 6 -19.84 -6.61 -9.10
CA ALA A 6 -19.41 -6.46 -7.71
C ALA A 6 -18.26 -7.42 -7.34
N PHE A 7 -18.33 -8.67 -7.82
CA PHE A 7 -17.26 -9.66 -7.62
C PHE A 7 -15.91 -9.17 -8.19
N TRP A 8 -15.90 -8.64 -9.42
CA TRP A 8 -14.66 -8.20 -10.05
C TRP A 8 -14.05 -6.98 -9.37
N TYR A 9 -14.88 -6.05 -8.90
CA TYR A 9 -14.40 -4.93 -8.09
C TYR A 9 -13.85 -5.39 -6.73
N ALA A 10 -14.52 -6.33 -6.06
CA ALA A 10 -14.02 -6.89 -4.81
C ALA A 10 -12.69 -7.64 -5.00
N LEU A 11 -12.56 -8.41 -6.09
CA LEU A 11 -11.31 -9.09 -6.44
C LEU A 11 -10.19 -8.10 -6.76
N ALA A 12 -10.47 -7.06 -7.54
CA ALA A 12 -9.51 -6.01 -7.85
C ALA A 12 -9.03 -5.31 -6.58
N ALA A 13 -9.95 -4.96 -5.66
CA ALA A 13 -9.59 -4.42 -4.35
C ALA A 13 -8.65 -5.37 -3.58
N ALA A 14 -9.00 -6.65 -3.47
CA ALA A 14 -8.19 -7.65 -2.77
C ALA A 14 -6.77 -7.76 -3.35
N VAL A 15 -6.64 -7.80 -4.68
CA VAL A 15 -5.34 -7.82 -5.35
C VAL A 15 -4.55 -6.54 -5.08
N LEU A 16 -5.17 -5.37 -5.14
CA LEU A 16 -4.51 -4.08 -4.88
C LEU A 16 -4.02 -3.97 -3.43
N TYR A 17 -4.78 -4.48 -2.46
CA TYR A 17 -4.33 -4.56 -1.07
C TYR A 17 -3.18 -5.56 -0.89
N ALA A 18 -3.21 -6.71 -1.58
CA ALA A 18 -2.11 -7.67 -1.56
C ALA A 18 -0.82 -7.08 -2.18
N VAL A 19 -0.94 -6.36 -3.30
CA VAL A 19 0.18 -5.64 -3.92
C VAL A 19 0.70 -4.54 -3.00
N SER A 20 -0.18 -3.77 -2.35
CA SER A 20 0.22 -2.76 -1.35
C SER A 20 1.05 -3.38 -0.22
N LEU A 21 0.63 -4.55 0.29
CA LEU A 21 1.38 -5.27 1.31
C LEU A 21 2.75 -5.75 0.79
N ALA A 22 2.81 -6.32 -0.41
CA ALA A 22 4.07 -6.71 -1.04
C ALA A 22 5.02 -5.52 -1.22
N MET A 23 4.52 -4.36 -1.66
CA MET A 23 5.30 -3.13 -1.80
C MET A 23 5.81 -2.61 -0.46
N TRP A 24 5.02 -2.75 0.61
CA TRP A 24 5.49 -2.40 1.95
C TRP A 24 6.70 -3.26 2.36
N PHE A 25 6.64 -4.58 2.14
CA PHE A 25 7.77 -5.47 2.42
C PHE A 25 9.00 -5.16 1.55
N ALA A 26 8.79 -4.79 0.28
CA ALA A 26 9.89 -4.51 -0.64
C ALA A 26 10.54 -3.14 -0.41
N LEU A 27 9.76 -2.11 -0.09
CA LEU A 27 10.22 -0.71 -0.09
C LEU A 27 10.37 -0.14 1.31
N VAL A 28 9.34 -0.28 2.14
CA VAL A 28 9.25 0.37 3.45
C VAL A 28 9.97 -0.41 4.53
N LYS A 29 9.78 -1.74 4.59
CA LYS A 29 10.42 -2.58 5.61
C LYS A 29 11.95 -2.44 5.63
N PRO A 30 12.67 -2.49 4.49
CA PRO A 30 14.13 -2.34 4.52
C PRO A 30 14.58 -0.98 5.05
N ALA A 31 13.83 0.09 4.75
CA ALA A 31 14.12 1.40 5.33
C ALA A 31 13.87 1.40 6.84
N ASN A 32 12.76 0.81 7.32
CA ASN A 32 12.49 0.68 8.74
C ASN A 32 13.55 -0.15 9.48
N ASP A 33 14.05 -1.23 8.87
CA ASP A 33 15.10 -2.06 9.45
C ASP A 33 16.40 -1.24 9.66
N ILE A 34 16.72 -0.32 8.74
CA ILE A 34 17.88 0.59 8.86
C ILE A 34 17.61 1.71 9.88
N LEU A 35 16.43 2.32 9.83
CA LEU A 35 16.03 3.36 10.79
C LEU A 35 16.08 2.84 12.23
N ALA A 36 15.79 1.55 12.45
CA ALA A 36 15.86 0.90 13.75
C ALA A 36 17.30 0.79 14.30
N THR A 37 18.34 0.92 13.48
CA THR A 37 19.74 0.92 13.93
C THR A 37 20.27 2.32 14.23
N TRP A 38 19.49 3.38 13.98
CA TRP A 38 19.95 4.74 14.21
C TRP A 38 19.97 5.08 15.69
N VAL A 39 21.05 5.73 16.12
CA VAL A 39 21.26 6.19 17.49
C VAL A 39 21.50 7.70 17.49
N PRO A 40 21.27 8.40 18.61
CA PRO A 40 21.61 9.82 18.72
C PRO A 40 23.07 10.07 18.36
N GLY A 41 23.32 11.04 17.48
CA GLY A 41 24.65 11.29 16.94
C GLY A 41 24.61 12.12 15.65
N PRO A 42 25.72 12.20 14.90
CA PRO A 42 25.72 12.84 13.60
C PRO A 42 24.75 12.14 12.63
N ILE A 43 24.19 12.92 11.71
CA ILE A 43 23.30 12.39 10.67
C ILE A 43 24.08 11.39 9.80
N PRO A 44 23.58 10.15 9.59
CA PRO A 44 24.24 9.18 8.72
C PRO A 44 24.43 9.71 7.29
N GLU A 45 25.55 9.38 6.65
CA GLU A 45 25.84 9.83 5.27
C GLU A 45 24.77 9.41 4.26
N ASN A 46 24.10 8.27 4.49
CA ASN A 46 23.04 7.75 3.64
C ASN A 46 21.63 8.22 4.04
N PHE A 47 21.50 9.17 4.97
CA PHE A 47 20.22 9.62 5.51
C PHE A 47 19.21 9.99 4.41
N GLU A 48 19.61 10.84 3.46
CA GLU A 48 18.71 11.29 2.38
C GLU A 48 18.23 10.15 1.50
N ALA A 49 19.09 9.16 1.23
CA ALA A 49 18.72 7.98 0.44
C ALA A 49 17.71 7.10 1.18
N ILE A 50 17.90 6.88 2.48
CA ILE A 50 16.98 6.09 3.31
C ILE A 50 15.65 6.81 3.49
N ARG A 51 15.69 8.11 3.75
CA ARG A 51 14.50 8.96 3.84
C ARG A 51 13.70 8.94 2.55
N LEU A 52 14.33 9.17 1.40
CA LEU A 52 13.66 9.18 0.10
C LEU A 52 13.01 7.82 -0.21
N ARG A 53 13.70 6.72 0.10
CA ARG A 53 13.13 5.37 -0.03
C ARG A 53 11.90 5.19 0.85
N TRP A 54 11.99 5.64 2.11
CA TRP A 54 10.89 5.52 3.07
C TRP A 54 9.66 6.33 2.64
N GLU A 55 9.85 7.60 2.28
CA GLU A 55 8.79 8.49 1.80
C GLU A 55 8.14 7.94 0.52
N THR A 56 8.96 7.59 -0.48
CA THR A 56 8.48 7.04 -1.76
C THR A 56 7.78 5.70 -1.58
N GLY A 57 8.32 4.82 -0.73
CA GLY A 57 7.70 3.55 -0.40
C GLY A 57 6.30 3.71 0.19
N HIS A 58 6.12 4.64 1.14
CA HIS A 58 4.80 4.94 1.70
C HIS A 58 3.85 5.57 0.68
N MET A 59 4.32 6.47 -0.18
CA MET A 59 3.48 7.03 -1.25
C MET A 59 2.96 5.95 -2.20
N ILE A 60 3.81 4.99 -2.59
CA ILE A 60 3.40 3.85 -3.43
C ILE A 60 2.38 2.97 -2.71
N VAL A 61 2.66 2.59 -1.45
CA VAL A 61 1.74 1.78 -0.62
C VAL A 61 0.38 2.47 -0.46
N ALA A 62 0.38 3.78 -0.22
CA ALA A 62 -0.83 4.59 -0.09
C ALA A 62 -1.60 4.66 -1.40
N GLY A 63 -0.93 4.84 -2.55
CA GLY A 63 -1.55 4.83 -3.87
C GLY A 63 -2.32 3.54 -4.15
N PHE A 64 -1.70 2.38 -3.91
CA PHE A 64 -2.37 1.08 -4.07
C PHE A 64 -3.57 0.92 -3.12
N LYS A 65 -3.45 1.36 -1.86
CA LYS A 65 -4.58 1.34 -0.91
C LYS A 65 -5.72 2.25 -1.36
N ALA A 66 -5.42 3.43 -1.89
CA ALA A 66 -6.44 4.37 -2.34
C ALA A 66 -7.25 3.79 -3.51
N VAL A 67 -6.57 3.24 -4.52
CA VAL A 67 -7.24 2.60 -5.66
C VAL A 67 -8.01 1.35 -5.20
N GLY A 68 -7.42 0.54 -4.31
CA GLY A 68 -8.09 -0.62 -3.73
C GLY A 68 -9.36 -0.25 -2.96
N PHE A 69 -9.32 0.83 -2.19
CA PHE A 69 -10.46 1.36 -1.45
C PHE A 69 -11.58 1.86 -2.37
N VAL A 70 -11.24 2.62 -3.42
CA VAL A 70 -12.22 3.04 -4.44
C VAL A 70 -12.86 1.84 -5.12
N SER A 71 -12.07 0.82 -5.45
CA SER A 71 -12.57 -0.42 -6.04
C SER A 71 -13.53 -1.16 -5.09
N LEU A 72 -13.20 -1.22 -3.80
CA LEU A 72 -14.08 -1.81 -2.80
C LEU A 72 -15.40 -1.04 -2.65
N ILE A 73 -15.36 0.30 -2.66
CA ILE A 73 -16.59 1.13 -2.68
C ILE A 73 -17.44 0.78 -3.90
N ALA A 74 -16.83 0.71 -5.09
CA ALA A 74 -17.55 0.32 -6.30
C ALA A 74 -18.20 -1.06 -6.15
N ALA A 75 -17.47 -2.04 -5.61
CA ALA A 75 -18.02 -3.37 -5.33
C ALA A 75 -19.30 -3.28 -4.48
N LEU A 76 -19.29 -2.52 -3.39
CA LEU A 76 -20.42 -2.35 -2.50
C LEU A 76 -21.62 -1.63 -3.13
N LEU A 77 -21.37 -0.74 -4.09
CA LEU A 77 -22.42 -0.04 -4.84
C LEU A 77 -23.08 -0.91 -5.91
N PHE A 78 -22.35 -1.89 -6.45
CA PHE A 78 -22.85 -2.81 -7.49
C PHE A 78 -23.43 -4.12 -6.93
N ILE A 79 -23.40 -4.34 -5.61
CA ILE A 79 -24.10 -5.46 -4.98
C ILE A 79 -25.61 -5.18 -5.06
N GLU A 80 -26.37 -6.09 -5.64
CA GLU A 80 -27.83 -6.00 -5.58
C GLU A 80 -28.30 -6.28 -4.15
N ARG A 81 -28.94 -5.30 -3.53
CA ARG A 81 -29.66 -5.49 -2.27
C ARG A 81 -31.08 -5.93 -2.61
N GLY A 82 -31.26 -7.25 -2.71
CA GLY A 82 -32.59 -7.88 -2.83
C GLY A 82 -33.43 -7.70 -1.58
#